data_AF-A0A4C1XP76-F1
#
_entry.id   AF-A0A4C1XP76-F1
#
_cell.length_a   1.000
_cell.length_b   1.000
_cell.length_c   1.000
_cell.angle_alpha   90.00
_cell.angle_beta   90.00
_cell.angle_gamma   90.00
#
_symmetry.space_group_name_H-M   'P 1'
#
loop_
_entity.id
_entity.type
_entity.pdbx_description
1 polymer ?
#
loop_
_entity_poly.entity_id
_entity_poly.type
_entity_poly.pdbx_seq_one_letter_code
_entity_poly.pdbx_strand_id
1 'polypeptide(L)'
;MSVFDIKNKGLHSISTGGRCSSPTFYGQTTYQKGAILCMDSGEQLPLDMVEQLAKFTPSAEEAALLDEHHDELDSMARADRFLYEISKIPHYSQRVRTLLFKKKFPAAVTEASARASTVLRAARDMQRSKRLRTLLEIVLALGNYMNRGARGNATGFRLSSLNKLADTKSSVSRTTTLLHYLVELLETQFKDVLLLEEDLPHVRAAAKVCAEQLERDVAALRSGLGEVARELDYHAALGAAAHADDSFLPLMREFHAHALCSFTQLEDLFQDMKRRLEACAQAFGEEAGASPEQLFGALDAFLAQLAEARAECDAARRRRDDEERRTKHEQEVAPLL
;
A
#
# COMPACT_ATOMS: atom_id res chain seq x y z
N MET A 1 34.78 6.35 27.62
CA MET A 1 33.34 6.26 27.27
C MET A 1 33.32 6.10 25.76
N SER A 2 32.81 4.98 25.22
CA SER A 2 32.95 4.70 23.78
C SER A 2 32.13 5.70 22.96
N VAL A 3 32.53 5.96 21.72
CA VAL A 3 31.74 6.78 20.78
C VAL A 3 30.35 6.14 20.56
N PHE A 4 30.29 4.82 20.67
CA PHE A 4 29.06 4.02 20.62
C PHE A 4 28.11 4.26 21.81
N ASP A 5 28.64 4.42 23.03
CA ASP A 5 27.83 4.68 24.24
C ASP A 5 27.10 6.03 24.19
N ILE A 6 27.61 6.98 23.39
CA ILE A 6 27.00 8.29 23.16
C ILE A 6 25.76 8.16 22.24
N LYS A 7 25.72 7.14 21.36
CA LYS A 7 24.69 6.99 20.32
C LYS A 7 23.49 6.10 20.65
N ASN A 8 23.50 5.17 21.63
CA ASN A 8 22.24 4.54 22.09
C ASN A 8 22.28 3.58 23.30
N LYS A 9 21.20 3.63 24.12
CA LYS A 9 20.80 2.68 25.18
C LYS A 9 20.03 1.44 24.66
N GLY A 10 20.17 1.06 23.39
CA GLY A 10 19.24 0.13 22.72
C GLY A 10 19.83 -1.12 22.05
N LEU A 11 21.12 -1.44 22.19
CA LEU A 11 21.76 -2.56 21.50
C LEU A 11 22.59 -3.44 22.44
N HIS A 12 21.99 -4.52 22.94
CA HIS A 12 22.67 -5.45 23.85
C HIS A 12 23.66 -6.42 23.16
N SER A 13 23.73 -6.47 21.82
CA SER A 13 24.62 -7.42 21.12
C SER A 13 26.01 -6.89 20.77
N ILE A 14 26.20 -5.57 20.66
CA ILE A 14 27.50 -4.93 20.34
C ILE A 14 28.16 -4.34 21.59
N SER A 15 27.37 -4.08 22.64
CA SER A 15 27.73 -3.34 23.87
C SER A 15 28.51 -4.14 24.92
N THR A 16 28.80 -5.43 24.73
CA THR A 16 29.61 -6.14 25.74
C THR A 16 31.01 -5.55 25.77
N GLY A 17 31.30 -4.75 26.81
CA GLY A 17 32.54 -3.99 27.06
C GLY A 17 33.78 -4.86 27.32
N GLY A 18 33.92 -5.96 26.59
CA GLY A 18 35.10 -6.80 26.56
C GLY A 18 36.11 -6.31 25.53
N ARG A 19 37.39 -6.31 25.93
CA ARG A 19 38.52 -6.03 25.03
C ARG A 19 38.52 -6.98 23.84
N CYS A 20 39.00 -6.47 22.71
CA CYS A 20 38.74 -7.00 21.39
C CYS A 20 39.84 -7.97 20.91
N SER A 21 40.17 -9.01 21.68
CA SER A 21 41.22 -9.98 21.31
C SER A 21 40.71 -11.33 20.77
N SER A 22 39.41 -11.48 20.51
CA SER A 22 38.82 -12.74 20.02
C SER A 22 38.80 -12.83 18.48
N PRO A 23 39.40 -13.86 17.85
CA PRO A 23 39.46 -14.05 16.39
C PRO A 23 38.11 -14.01 15.66
N THR A 24 37.03 -14.40 16.34
CA THR A 24 35.66 -14.42 15.81
C THR A 24 35.10 -13.04 15.51
N PHE A 25 35.46 -12.01 16.31
CA PHE A 25 34.96 -10.65 16.10
C PHE A 25 35.67 -9.97 14.92
N TYR A 26 36.98 -10.16 14.78
CA TYR A 26 37.75 -9.69 13.63
C TYR A 26 37.25 -10.30 12.32
N GLY A 27 36.92 -11.59 12.33
CA GLY A 27 36.29 -12.25 11.19
C GLY A 27 34.96 -11.61 10.81
N GLN A 28 34.15 -11.21 11.78
CA GLN A 28 32.83 -10.61 11.55
C GLN A 28 32.91 -9.18 10.97
N THR A 29 33.83 -8.33 11.45
CA THR A 29 34.01 -6.96 10.93
C THR A 29 34.63 -6.97 9.52
N THR A 30 35.61 -7.85 9.29
CA THR A 30 36.23 -8.03 7.97
C THR A 30 35.24 -8.56 6.94
N TYR A 31 34.35 -9.46 7.38
CA TYR A 31 33.25 -9.99 6.58
C TYR A 31 32.24 -8.91 6.17
N GLN A 32 31.79 -8.08 7.11
CA GLN A 32 30.84 -6.99 6.81
C GLN A 32 31.45 -5.96 5.86
N LYS A 33 32.73 -5.62 6.04
CA LYS A 33 33.49 -4.75 5.12
C LYS A 33 33.55 -5.33 3.71
N GLY A 34 33.91 -6.61 3.56
CA GLY A 34 33.92 -7.30 2.28
C GLY A 34 32.54 -7.31 1.61
N ALA A 35 31.49 -7.65 2.36
CA ALA A 35 30.11 -7.67 1.86
C ALA A 35 29.64 -6.29 1.37
N ILE A 36 30.03 -5.19 2.03
CA ILE A 36 29.68 -3.83 1.60
C ILE A 36 30.46 -3.41 0.35
N LEU A 37 31.74 -3.79 0.23
CA LEU A 37 32.55 -3.53 -0.96
C LEU A 37 32.07 -4.30 -2.19
N CYS A 38 31.50 -5.50 -2.01
CA CYS A 38 30.90 -6.29 -3.08
C CYS A 38 29.38 -6.16 -3.18
N MET A 39 28.77 -5.13 -2.58
CA MET A 39 27.32 -4.86 -2.63
C MET A 39 26.43 -6.09 -2.33
N ASP A 40 26.90 -6.86 -1.36
CA ASP A 40 26.31 -8.09 -0.84
C ASP A 40 26.02 -9.13 -1.93
N SER A 41 26.97 -9.34 -2.86
CA SER A 41 26.83 -10.34 -3.93
C SER A 41 26.62 -11.77 -3.42
N GLY A 42 27.05 -12.06 -2.19
CA GLY A 42 26.87 -13.35 -1.54
C GLY A 42 25.57 -13.51 -0.73
N GLU A 43 24.69 -12.50 -0.72
CA GLU A 43 23.44 -12.47 0.08
C GLU A 43 23.68 -12.76 1.58
N GLN A 44 24.73 -12.16 2.10
CA GLN A 44 25.32 -12.38 3.40
C GLN A 44 24.80 -11.39 4.45
N LEU A 45 24.26 -10.25 4.02
CA LEU A 45 23.73 -9.21 4.88
C LEU A 45 22.18 -9.20 4.85
N PRO A 46 21.51 -9.64 5.93
CA PRO A 46 20.07 -9.49 6.09
C PRO A 46 19.63 -8.02 6.00
N LEU A 47 18.39 -7.78 5.56
CA LEU A 47 17.86 -6.42 5.36
C LEU A 47 17.88 -5.59 6.65
N ASP A 48 17.44 -6.17 7.77
CA ASP A 48 17.43 -5.56 9.09
C ASP A 48 18.85 -5.15 9.53
N MET A 49 19.85 -5.97 9.21
CA MET A 49 21.25 -5.67 9.46
C MET A 49 21.73 -4.47 8.64
N VAL A 50 21.41 -4.42 7.35
CA VAL A 50 21.75 -3.27 6.49
C VAL A 50 21.05 -1.99 6.98
N GLU A 51 19.82 -2.09 7.48
CA GLU A 51 19.12 -0.95 8.11
C GLU A 51 19.82 -0.45 9.37
N GLN A 52 20.34 -1.36 10.21
CA GLN A 52 21.15 -0.96 11.37
C GLN A 52 22.45 -0.29 10.90
N LEU A 53 23.16 -0.87 9.93
CA LEU A 53 24.40 -0.30 9.38
C LEU A 53 24.19 1.12 8.82
N ALA A 54 23.04 1.37 8.18
CA ALA A 54 22.69 2.69 7.67
C ALA A 54 22.50 3.74 8.79
N LYS A 55 22.04 3.31 9.97
CA LYS A 55 21.89 4.16 11.17
C LYS A 55 23.23 4.41 11.86
N PHE A 56 24.14 3.44 11.84
CA PHE A 56 25.44 3.50 12.51
C PHE A 56 26.58 3.91 11.58
N THR A 57 26.38 4.97 10.81
CA THR A 57 27.46 5.61 10.05
C THR A 57 28.24 6.54 10.98
N PRO A 58 29.59 6.43 11.06
CA PRO A 58 30.40 7.37 11.81
C PRO A 58 30.31 8.77 11.18
N SER A 59 30.19 9.82 12.00
CA SER A 59 30.31 11.20 11.53
C SER A 59 31.76 11.49 11.10
N ALA A 60 31.98 12.56 10.34
CA ALA A 60 33.33 12.97 9.97
C ALA A 60 34.21 13.26 11.21
N GLU A 61 33.62 13.83 12.26
CA GLU A 61 34.29 14.11 13.54
C GLU A 61 34.65 12.82 14.27
N GLU A 62 33.73 11.85 14.34
CA GLU A 62 33.97 10.55 14.96
C GLU A 62 35.03 9.75 14.18
N ALA A 63 34.98 9.79 12.85
CA ALA A 63 35.98 9.14 12.00
C ALA A 63 37.38 9.73 12.21
N ALA A 64 37.49 11.06 12.34
CA ALA A 64 38.75 11.74 12.64
C ALA A 64 39.28 11.38 14.04
N LEU A 65 38.41 11.41 15.05
CA LEU A 65 38.77 11.03 16.42
C LEU A 65 39.26 9.59 16.51
N LEU A 66 38.60 8.66 15.80
CA LEU A 66 39.04 7.27 15.75
C LEU A 66 40.38 7.09 15.01
N ASP A 67 40.71 7.99 14.08
CA ASP A 67 41.96 7.97 13.33
C ASP A 67 43.16 8.42 14.17
N GLU A 68 42.96 9.36 15.10
CA GLU A 68 43.97 9.78 16.07
C GLU A 68 44.44 8.63 16.96
N HIS A 69 43.63 7.58 17.11
CA HIS A 69 43.91 6.39 17.93
C HIS A 69 44.26 5.14 17.10
N HIS A 70 44.61 5.28 15.81
CA HIS A 70 44.87 4.14 14.92
C HIS A 70 46.03 3.21 15.36
N ASP A 71 46.96 3.70 16.19
CA ASP A 71 48.06 2.90 16.74
C ASP A 71 47.61 1.93 17.86
N GLU A 72 46.40 2.12 18.40
CA GLU A 72 45.89 1.39 19.56
C GLU A 72 44.67 0.50 19.22
N LEU A 73 44.55 0.04 17.97
CA LEU A 73 43.38 -0.72 17.48
C LEU A 73 43.03 -1.96 18.32
N ASP A 74 44.02 -2.63 18.90
CA ASP A 74 43.83 -3.84 19.72
C ASP A 74 43.37 -3.53 21.16
N SER A 75 43.52 -2.28 21.61
CA SER A 75 43.01 -1.83 22.91
C SER A 75 41.61 -1.22 22.82
N MET A 76 41.16 -0.83 21.61
CA MET A 76 39.84 -0.23 21.37
C MET A 76 38.68 -1.15 21.78
N ALA A 77 37.59 -0.52 22.22
CA ALA A 77 36.33 -1.22 22.39
C ALA A 77 35.83 -1.78 21.04
N ARG A 78 35.14 -2.91 21.09
CA ARG A 78 34.57 -3.59 19.91
C ARG A 78 33.81 -2.65 18.97
N ALA A 79 32.99 -1.77 19.56
CA ALA A 79 32.17 -0.84 18.81
C ALA A 79 33.00 0.28 18.15
N ASP A 80 33.98 0.84 18.86
CA ASP A 80 34.85 1.89 18.32
C ASP A 80 35.74 1.34 17.20
N ARG A 81 36.27 0.12 17.38
CA ARG A 81 37.01 -0.59 16.33
C ARG A 81 36.15 -0.86 15.09
N PHE A 82 34.90 -1.28 15.30
CA PHE A 82 33.96 -1.48 14.20
C PHE A 82 33.73 -0.18 13.41
N LEU A 83 33.46 0.92 14.11
CA LEU A 83 33.27 2.25 13.49
C LEU A 83 34.52 2.73 12.75
N TYR A 84 35.72 2.45 13.27
CA TYR A 84 36.98 2.74 12.61
C TYR A 84 37.15 1.93 11.32
N GLU A 85 36.91 0.62 11.35
CA GLU A 85 37.08 -0.23 10.16
C GLU A 85 36.15 0.15 9.00
N ILE A 86 34.91 0.54 9.31
CA ILE A 86 33.95 1.02 8.31
C ILE A 86 34.22 2.46 7.86
N SER A 87 34.82 3.31 8.69
CA SER A 87 35.18 4.68 8.30
C SER A 87 36.26 4.70 7.22
N LYS A 88 37.08 3.65 7.14
CA LYS A 88 38.06 3.44 6.06
C LYS A 88 37.45 3.05 4.73
N ILE A 89 36.16 2.70 4.68
CA ILE A 89 35.47 2.41 3.42
C ILE A 89 35.10 3.74 2.74
N PRO A 90 35.59 4.01 1.52
CA PRO A 90 35.24 5.23 0.80
C PRO A 90 33.73 5.32 0.58
N HIS A 91 33.13 6.47 0.95
CA HIS A 91 31.70 6.71 0.78
C HIS A 91 30.81 5.64 1.45
N TYR A 92 31.24 5.11 2.60
CA TYR A 92 30.52 4.08 3.35
C TYR A 92 29.02 4.36 3.50
N SER A 93 28.65 5.58 3.92
CA SER A 93 27.25 5.94 4.16
C SER A 93 26.40 5.77 2.91
N GLN A 94 26.92 6.25 1.77
CA GLN A 94 26.27 6.19 0.48
C GLN A 94 26.21 4.75 -0.03
N ARG A 95 27.28 3.96 0.11
CA ARG A 95 27.28 2.53 -0.25
C ARG A 95 26.23 1.75 0.50
N VAL A 96 26.14 1.92 1.82
CA VAL A 96 25.15 1.22 2.65
C VAL A 96 23.73 1.66 2.32
N ARG A 97 23.49 2.95 2.07
CA ARG A 97 22.17 3.46 1.61
C ARG A 97 21.79 2.89 0.25
N THR A 98 22.74 2.84 -0.69
CA THR A 98 22.54 2.29 -2.03
C THR A 98 22.27 0.78 -1.97
N LEU A 99 22.95 0.05 -1.08
CA LEU A 99 22.71 -1.37 -0.82
C LEU A 99 21.33 -1.60 -0.20
N LEU A 100 20.93 -0.76 0.76
CA LEU A 100 19.61 -0.80 1.37
C LEU A 100 18.52 -0.58 0.32
N PHE A 101 18.71 0.41 -0.54
CA PHE A 101 17.80 0.68 -1.66
C PHE A 101 17.73 -0.52 -2.62
N LYS A 102 18.87 -1.07 -3.04
CA LYS A 102 18.96 -2.28 -3.88
C LYS A 102 18.11 -3.43 -3.32
N LYS A 103 18.20 -3.70 -2.02
CA LYS A 103 17.45 -4.78 -1.35
C LYS A 103 15.95 -4.49 -1.25
N LYS A 104 15.55 -3.24 -1.02
CA LYS A 104 14.13 -2.86 -0.87
C LYS A 104 13.40 -2.66 -2.19
N PHE A 105 14.13 -2.31 -3.25
CA PHE A 105 13.56 -1.90 -4.54
C PHE A 105 12.57 -2.91 -5.13
N PRO A 106 12.86 -4.23 -5.23
CA PRO A 106 11.95 -5.18 -5.88
C PRO A 106 10.60 -5.29 -5.18
N ALA A 107 10.60 -5.33 -3.84
CA ALA A 107 9.38 -5.38 -3.03
C ALA A 107 8.57 -4.09 -3.18
N ALA A 108 9.23 -2.93 -3.10
CA ALA A 108 8.59 -1.63 -3.22
C ALA A 108 7.93 -1.43 -4.60
N VAL A 109 8.61 -1.79 -5.70
CA VAL A 109 8.03 -1.72 -7.05
C VAL A 109 6.84 -2.67 -7.19
N THR A 110 6.96 -3.90 -6.69
CA THR A 110 5.88 -4.90 -6.75
C THR A 110 4.63 -4.40 -6.03
N GLU A 111 4.81 -3.87 -4.82
CA GLU A 111 3.72 -3.36 -4.00
C GLU A 111 3.03 -2.13 -4.63
N ALA A 112 3.82 -1.18 -5.13
CA ALA A 112 3.29 0.00 -5.82
C ALA A 112 2.54 -0.40 -7.10
N SER A 113 3.08 -1.34 -7.88
CA SER A 113 2.46 -1.84 -9.12
C SER A 113 1.14 -2.56 -8.85
N ALA A 114 1.08 -3.36 -7.78
CA ALA A 114 -0.14 -4.07 -7.38
C ALA A 114 -1.25 -3.10 -6.96
N ARG A 115 -0.91 -2.07 -6.19
CA ARG A 115 -1.86 -1.01 -5.78
C ARG A 115 -2.38 -0.23 -6.98
N ALA A 116 -1.50 0.20 -7.89
CA ALA A 116 -1.89 0.90 -9.11
C ALA A 116 -2.79 0.04 -10.02
N SER A 117 -2.43 -1.23 -10.19
CA SER A 117 -3.22 -2.19 -10.98
C SER A 117 -4.61 -2.43 -10.40
N THR A 118 -4.75 -2.43 -9.07
CA THR A 118 -6.03 -2.62 -8.39
C THR A 118 -6.98 -1.46 -8.72
N VAL A 119 -6.49 -0.21 -8.64
CA VAL A 119 -7.24 1.00 -9.00
C VAL A 119 -7.66 0.97 -10.48
N LEU A 120 -6.73 0.63 -11.39
CA LEU A 120 -7.00 0.50 -12.82
C LEU A 120 -8.12 -0.50 -13.13
N ARG A 121 -8.10 -1.66 -12.46
CA ARG A 121 -9.11 -2.70 -12.62
C ARG A 121 -10.46 -2.24 -12.09
N ALA A 122 -10.51 -1.63 -10.90
CA ALA A 122 -11.76 -1.12 -10.32
C ALA A 122 -12.41 -0.02 -11.18
N ALA A 123 -11.60 0.92 -11.70
CA ALA A 123 -12.10 1.95 -12.62
C ALA A 123 -12.72 1.32 -13.88
N ARG A 124 -12.04 0.32 -14.46
CA ARG A 124 -12.55 -0.41 -15.63
C ARG A 124 -13.84 -1.17 -15.33
N ASP A 125 -13.90 -1.84 -14.18
CA ASP A 125 -15.06 -2.62 -13.75
C ASP A 125 -16.31 -1.72 -13.64
N MET A 126 -16.18 -0.58 -12.94
CA MET A 126 -17.26 0.42 -12.83
C MET A 126 -17.72 0.93 -14.21
N GLN A 127 -16.79 1.31 -15.08
CA GLN A 127 -17.14 1.84 -16.40
C GLN A 127 -17.79 0.79 -17.32
N ARG A 128 -17.46 -0.50 -17.16
CA ARG A 128 -17.99 -1.58 -18.00
C ARG A 128 -19.29 -2.16 -17.47
N SER A 129 -19.54 -2.10 -16.17
CA SER A 129 -20.73 -2.69 -15.55
C SER A 129 -22.02 -2.11 -16.13
N LYS A 130 -22.81 -2.96 -16.79
CA LYS A 130 -24.17 -2.62 -17.22
C LYS A 130 -25.11 -2.62 -16.01
N ARG A 131 -24.91 -3.55 -15.07
CA ARG A 131 -25.69 -3.66 -13.83
C ARG A 131 -25.59 -2.37 -13.00
N LEU A 132 -24.40 -1.77 -12.90
CA LEU A 132 -24.21 -0.50 -12.20
C LEU A 132 -24.99 0.63 -12.87
N ARG A 133 -24.92 0.75 -14.21
CA ARG A 133 -25.69 1.76 -14.94
C ARG A 133 -27.20 1.61 -14.71
N THR A 134 -27.72 0.40 -14.84
CA THR A 134 -29.15 0.11 -14.59
C THR A 134 -29.55 0.45 -13.16
N LEU A 135 -28.72 0.10 -12.16
CA LEU A 135 -28.97 0.46 -10.77
C LEU A 135 -29.07 1.98 -10.59
N LEU A 136 -28.12 2.74 -11.16
CA LEU A 136 -28.11 4.20 -11.06
C LEU A 136 -29.34 4.82 -11.73
N GLU A 137 -29.80 4.28 -12.85
CA GLU A 137 -31.04 4.70 -13.52
C GLU A 137 -32.28 4.46 -12.64
N ILE A 138 -32.38 3.30 -12.01
CA ILE A 138 -33.49 2.97 -11.10
C ILE A 138 -33.49 3.93 -9.91
N VAL A 139 -32.33 4.17 -9.29
CA VAL A 139 -32.21 5.09 -8.15
C VAL A 139 -32.56 6.52 -8.57
N LEU A 140 -32.14 6.96 -9.76
CA LEU A 140 -32.49 8.27 -10.29
C LEU A 140 -34.01 8.41 -10.47
N ALA A 141 -34.66 7.39 -11.05
CA ALA A 141 -36.11 7.37 -11.24
C ALA A 141 -36.87 7.41 -9.91
N LEU A 142 -36.44 6.62 -8.92
CA LEU A 142 -37.00 6.65 -7.57
C LEU A 142 -36.83 8.03 -6.93
N GLY A 143 -35.63 8.60 -6.99
CA GLY A 143 -35.32 9.92 -6.45
C GLY A 143 -36.19 11.02 -7.06
N ASN A 144 -36.34 11.03 -8.39
CA ASN A 144 -37.19 11.99 -9.09
C ASN A 144 -38.68 11.81 -8.75
N TYR A 145 -39.14 10.57 -8.66
CA TYR A 145 -40.52 10.28 -8.27
C TYR A 145 -40.85 10.73 -6.84
N MET A 146 -39.92 10.53 -5.91
CA MET A 146 -40.13 10.89 -4.49
C MET A 146 -40.00 12.39 -4.25
N ASN A 147 -39.12 13.07 -4.96
CA ASN A 147 -38.83 14.50 -4.76
C ASN A 147 -39.61 15.44 -5.69
N ARG A 148 -40.78 15.03 -6.19
CA ARG A 148 -41.64 15.81 -7.12
C ARG A 148 -41.73 17.29 -6.71
N GLY A 149 -41.55 18.17 -7.70
CA GLY A 149 -41.47 19.63 -7.50
C GLY A 149 -40.06 20.15 -7.83
N ALA A 150 -39.59 21.17 -7.12
CA ALA A 150 -38.30 21.82 -7.41
C ALA A 150 -37.06 20.89 -7.28
N ARG A 151 -37.20 19.71 -6.67
CA ARG A 151 -36.13 18.73 -6.46
C ARG A 151 -36.29 17.43 -7.28
N GLY A 152 -37.30 17.34 -8.15
CA GLY A 152 -37.73 16.09 -8.81
C GLY A 152 -37.34 15.92 -10.27
N ASN A 153 -36.47 16.79 -10.81
CA ASN A 153 -36.01 16.78 -12.21
C ASN A 153 -34.48 16.65 -12.32
N ALA A 154 -33.88 15.81 -11.47
CA ALA A 154 -32.45 15.55 -11.53
C ALA A 154 -32.11 14.73 -12.78
N THR A 155 -30.98 15.05 -13.42
CA THR A 155 -30.39 14.29 -14.54
C THR A 155 -29.28 13.34 -14.09
N GLY A 156 -28.92 13.38 -12.80
CA GLY A 156 -27.88 12.56 -12.19
C GLY A 156 -27.71 12.91 -10.71
N PHE A 157 -26.90 12.14 -9.99
CA PHE A 157 -26.56 12.35 -8.59
C PHE A 157 -25.15 11.85 -8.30
N ARG A 158 -24.49 12.40 -7.26
CA ARG A 158 -23.17 11.94 -6.80
C ARG A 158 -23.26 10.55 -6.17
N LEU A 159 -22.26 9.69 -6.34
CA LEU A 159 -22.26 8.30 -5.85
C LEU A 159 -22.47 8.22 -4.34
N SER A 160 -21.94 9.19 -3.58
CA SER A 160 -22.17 9.32 -2.14
C SER A 160 -23.66 9.37 -1.74
N SER A 161 -24.55 9.77 -2.65
CA SER A 161 -26.00 9.78 -2.41
C SER A 161 -26.60 8.39 -2.30
N LEU A 162 -25.97 7.35 -2.87
CA LEU A 162 -26.41 5.97 -2.74
C LEU A 162 -26.47 5.54 -1.27
N ASN A 163 -25.50 5.99 -0.47
CA ASN A 163 -25.42 5.66 0.95
C ASN A 163 -26.52 6.31 1.80
N LYS A 164 -27.30 7.26 1.23
CA LYS A 164 -28.42 7.94 1.91
C LYS A 164 -29.76 7.24 1.69
N LEU A 165 -29.82 6.20 0.88
CA LEU A 165 -31.05 5.43 0.66
C LEU A 165 -31.50 4.72 1.94
N ALA A 166 -30.55 4.35 2.80
CA ALA A 166 -30.86 3.79 4.12
C ALA A 166 -31.48 4.81 5.09
N ASP A 167 -31.26 6.12 4.89
CA ASP A 167 -31.77 7.16 5.79
C ASP A 167 -33.26 7.47 5.58
N THR A 168 -33.78 7.17 4.39
CA THR A 168 -35.17 7.46 4.05
C THR A 168 -36.08 6.32 4.51
N LYS A 169 -36.83 6.54 5.59
CA LYS A 169 -37.70 5.53 6.20
C LYS A 169 -39.10 5.52 5.59
N SER A 170 -39.72 4.34 5.56
CA SER A 170 -41.11 4.17 5.17
C SER A 170 -42.05 4.83 6.18
N SER A 171 -43.15 5.41 5.69
CA SER A 171 -44.24 5.92 6.53
C SER A 171 -45.06 4.80 7.19
N VAL A 172 -44.99 3.58 6.66
CA VAL A 172 -45.75 2.42 7.13
C VAL A 172 -44.98 1.64 8.19
N SER A 173 -43.65 1.53 8.04
CA SER A 173 -42.78 0.82 8.99
C SER A 173 -41.50 1.60 9.24
N ARG A 174 -41.19 1.86 10.51
CA ARG A 174 -39.95 2.56 10.91
C ARG A 174 -38.68 1.73 10.67
N THR A 175 -38.81 0.42 10.47
CA THR A 175 -37.67 -0.48 10.21
C THR A 175 -37.38 -0.63 8.72
N THR A 176 -38.33 -0.29 7.83
CA THR A 176 -38.17 -0.39 6.39
C THR A 176 -37.67 0.93 5.82
N THR A 177 -36.60 0.87 5.02
CA THR A 177 -36.00 2.04 4.38
C THR A 177 -36.21 2.02 2.87
N LEU A 178 -35.88 3.12 2.18
CA LEU A 178 -35.89 3.17 0.72
C LEU A 178 -34.91 2.17 0.11
N LEU A 179 -33.82 1.85 0.81
CA LEU A 179 -32.90 0.79 0.40
C LEU A 179 -33.56 -0.59 0.42
N HIS A 180 -34.35 -0.91 1.46
CA HIS A 180 -35.12 -2.16 1.50
C HIS A 180 -36.14 -2.23 0.35
N TYR A 181 -36.82 -1.12 0.08
CA TYR A 181 -37.75 -1.03 -1.05
C TYR A 181 -37.03 -1.23 -2.39
N LEU A 182 -35.83 -0.65 -2.55
CA LEU A 182 -35.00 -0.89 -3.72
C LEU A 182 -34.64 -2.37 -3.86
N VAL A 183 -34.24 -3.05 -2.79
CA VAL A 183 -33.97 -4.50 -2.81
C VAL A 183 -35.18 -5.28 -3.34
N GLU A 184 -36.38 -5.03 -2.78
CA GLU A 184 -37.61 -5.71 -3.22
C GLU A 184 -37.91 -5.43 -4.71
N LEU A 185 -37.71 -4.20 -5.16
CA LEU A 185 -37.87 -3.82 -6.57
C LEU A 185 -36.87 -4.56 -7.47
N LEU A 186 -35.61 -4.67 -7.06
CA LEU A 186 -34.58 -5.40 -7.80
C LEU A 186 -34.91 -6.90 -7.88
N GLU A 187 -35.37 -7.50 -6.79
CA GLU A 187 -35.75 -8.93 -6.76
C GLU A 187 -36.97 -9.27 -7.61
N THR A 188 -37.91 -8.34 -7.72
CA THR A 188 -39.14 -8.55 -8.48
C THR A 188 -38.98 -8.22 -9.95
N GLN A 189 -38.27 -7.14 -10.29
CA GLN A 189 -38.23 -6.60 -11.66
C GLN A 189 -36.84 -6.62 -12.32
N PHE A 190 -35.75 -6.56 -11.53
CA PHE A 190 -34.39 -6.38 -12.05
C PHE A 190 -33.38 -7.38 -11.46
N LYS A 191 -33.72 -8.68 -11.48
CA LYS A 191 -32.95 -9.73 -10.80
C LYS A 191 -31.47 -9.78 -11.20
N ASP A 192 -31.14 -9.43 -12.45
CA ASP A 192 -29.75 -9.40 -12.93
C ASP A 192 -28.90 -8.36 -12.18
N VAL A 193 -29.49 -7.24 -11.75
CA VAL A 193 -28.78 -6.18 -11.00
C VAL A 193 -28.34 -6.66 -9.61
N LEU A 194 -28.99 -7.68 -9.04
CA LEU A 194 -28.56 -8.27 -7.75
C LEU A 194 -27.20 -8.97 -7.82
N LEU A 195 -26.69 -9.22 -9.01
CA LEU A 195 -25.37 -9.81 -9.26
C LEU A 195 -24.31 -8.71 -9.51
N LEU A 196 -24.60 -7.46 -9.13
CA LEU A 196 -23.70 -6.31 -9.32
C LEU A 196 -22.30 -6.52 -8.74
N GLU A 197 -22.17 -7.22 -7.61
CA GLU A 197 -20.86 -7.49 -7.00
C GLU A 197 -19.93 -8.30 -7.92
N GLU A 198 -20.48 -9.15 -8.80
CA GLU A 198 -19.70 -9.91 -9.78
C GLU A 198 -19.06 -9.01 -10.84
N ASP A 199 -19.69 -7.89 -11.16
CA ASP A 199 -19.16 -6.90 -12.10
C ASP A 199 -18.06 -6.04 -11.46
N LEU A 200 -18.00 -5.97 -10.13
CA LEU A 200 -17.19 -5.03 -9.35
C LEU A 200 -16.15 -5.69 -8.40
N PRO A 201 -15.44 -6.76 -8.80
CA PRO A 201 -14.60 -7.54 -7.89
C PRO A 201 -13.41 -6.77 -7.29
N HIS A 202 -12.97 -5.67 -7.91
CA HIS A 202 -11.82 -4.89 -7.45
C HIS A 202 -12.18 -3.65 -6.64
N VAL A 203 -13.45 -3.25 -6.59
CA VAL A 203 -13.88 -1.97 -5.95
C VAL A 203 -13.50 -1.93 -4.48
N ARG A 204 -13.80 -3.00 -3.73
CA ARG A 204 -13.48 -3.09 -2.29
C ARG A 204 -11.97 -3.04 -1.98
N ALA A 205 -11.14 -3.59 -2.86
CA ALA A 205 -9.70 -3.54 -2.72
C ALA A 205 -9.16 -2.13 -3.07
N ALA A 206 -9.69 -1.54 -4.14
CA ALA A 206 -9.31 -0.19 -4.58
C ALA A 206 -9.73 0.90 -3.58
N ALA A 207 -10.85 0.72 -2.88
CA ALA A 207 -11.30 1.61 -1.81
C ALA A 207 -10.31 1.74 -0.65
N LYS A 208 -9.38 0.77 -0.49
CA LYS A 208 -8.35 0.77 0.56
C LYS A 208 -7.01 1.36 0.09
N VAL A 209 -6.87 1.67 -1.19
CA VAL A 209 -5.64 2.24 -1.73
C VAL A 209 -5.63 3.73 -1.43
N CYS A 210 -4.67 4.17 -0.61
CA CYS A 210 -4.42 5.60 -0.38
C CYS A 210 -3.57 6.17 -1.53
N ALA A 211 -4.16 7.06 -2.33
CA ALA A 211 -3.46 7.68 -3.46
C ALA A 211 -2.22 8.47 -3.03
N GLU A 212 -2.33 9.27 -1.96
CA GLU A 212 -1.19 10.08 -1.49
C GLU A 212 -0.01 9.22 -1.05
N GLN A 213 -0.27 8.10 -0.37
CA GLN A 213 0.81 7.22 0.05
C GLN A 213 1.48 6.56 -1.15
N LEU A 214 0.69 6.12 -2.14
CA LEU A 214 1.24 5.56 -3.37
C LEU A 214 2.08 6.59 -4.15
N GLU A 215 1.67 7.85 -4.18
CA GLU A 215 2.46 8.95 -4.75
C GLU A 215 3.80 9.13 -4.05
N ARG A 216 3.81 9.13 -2.71
CA ARG A 216 5.03 9.21 -1.91
C ARG A 216 5.96 8.04 -2.19
N ASP A 217 5.42 6.82 -2.29
CA ASP A 217 6.20 5.61 -2.54
C ASP A 217 6.88 5.66 -3.93
N VAL A 218 6.13 6.05 -4.97
CA VAL A 218 6.68 6.23 -6.33
C VAL A 218 7.73 7.35 -6.36
N ALA A 219 7.50 8.46 -5.64
CA ALA A 219 8.47 9.55 -5.53
C ALA A 219 9.76 9.13 -4.81
N ALA A 220 9.64 8.34 -3.73
CA ALA A 220 10.77 7.80 -2.99
C ALA A 220 11.61 6.85 -3.86
N LEU A 221 10.97 5.99 -4.66
CA LEU A 221 11.65 5.14 -5.64
C LEU A 221 12.43 5.96 -6.68
N ARG A 222 11.81 7.02 -7.22
CA ARG A 222 12.47 7.94 -8.17
C ARG A 222 13.69 8.61 -7.54
N SER A 223 13.55 9.13 -6.32
CA SER A 223 14.64 9.77 -5.59
C SER A 223 15.79 8.79 -5.33
N GLY A 224 15.47 7.58 -4.86
CA GLY A 224 16.46 6.55 -4.58
C GLY A 224 17.25 6.12 -5.83
N LEU A 225 16.60 6.00 -6.99
CA LEU A 225 17.30 5.76 -8.26
C LEU A 225 18.24 6.91 -8.62
N GLY A 226 17.80 8.16 -8.42
CA GLY A 226 18.65 9.33 -8.63
C GLY A 226 19.87 9.36 -7.69
N GLU A 227 19.72 8.90 -6.45
CA GLU A 227 20.83 8.74 -5.51
C GLU A 227 21.81 7.65 -5.95
N VAL A 228 21.30 6.49 -6.42
CA VAL A 228 22.15 5.42 -6.98
C VAL A 228 22.93 5.92 -8.20
N ALA A 229 22.30 6.68 -9.10
CA ALA A 229 22.95 7.26 -10.27
C ALA A 229 24.10 8.20 -9.88
N ARG A 230 23.88 9.10 -8.92
CA ARG A 230 24.93 10.02 -8.42
C ARG A 230 26.11 9.26 -7.83
N GLU A 231 25.85 8.17 -7.10
CA GLU A 231 26.91 7.37 -6.50
C GLU A 231 27.70 6.57 -7.56
N LEU A 232 27.02 6.10 -8.60
CA LEU A 232 27.68 5.50 -9.78
C LEU A 232 28.60 6.48 -10.48
N ASP A 233 28.16 7.73 -10.69
CA ASP A 233 28.97 8.78 -11.32
C ASP A 233 30.18 9.13 -10.46
N TYR A 234 30.00 9.24 -9.14
CA TYR A 234 31.09 9.48 -8.20
C TYR A 234 32.17 8.39 -8.30
N HIS A 235 31.78 7.12 -8.19
CA HIS A 235 32.72 6.01 -8.28
C HIS A 235 33.34 5.85 -9.67
N ALA A 236 32.64 6.24 -10.74
CA ALA A 236 33.18 6.25 -12.09
C ALA A 236 34.26 7.34 -12.26
N ALA A 237 34.09 8.49 -11.63
CA ALA A 237 35.04 9.60 -11.67
C ALA A 237 36.35 9.33 -10.91
N LEU A 238 36.32 8.44 -9.90
CA LEU A 238 37.48 8.05 -9.11
C LEU A 238 38.52 7.21 -9.87
N GLY A 239 38.16 6.61 -11.01
CA GLY A 239 39.07 5.75 -11.78
C GLY A 239 39.17 4.32 -11.22
N ALA A 240 40.35 3.70 -11.30
CA ALA A 240 40.56 2.32 -10.84
C ALA A 240 40.18 2.15 -9.36
N ALA A 241 39.53 1.03 -9.04
CA ALA A 241 38.99 0.72 -7.73
C ALA A 241 39.99 1.02 -6.60
N ALA A 242 39.58 1.84 -5.62
CA ALA A 242 40.42 2.20 -4.46
C ALA A 242 40.87 0.96 -3.65
N HIS A 243 40.14 -0.15 -3.79
CA HIS A 243 40.48 -1.47 -3.23
C HIS A 243 40.36 -2.54 -4.31
N ALA A 244 41.29 -3.50 -4.32
CA ALA A 244 41.32 -4.61 -5.29
C ALA A 244 40.04 -5.47 -5.29
N ASP A 245 39.31 -5.48 -4.16
CA ASP A 245 38.08 -6.26 -3.96
C ASP A 245 36.78 -5.44 -4.16
N ASP A 246 36.87 -4.17 -4.57
CA ASP A 246 35.70 -3.31 -4.75
C ASP A 246 34.99 -3.59 -6.09
N SER A 247 33.83 -4.22 -5.99
CA SER A 247 32.98 -4.59 -7.14
C SER A 247 31.73 -3.71 -7.24
N PHE A 248 31.72 -2.52 -6.62
CA PHE A 248 30.56 -1.63 -6.61
C PHE A 248 30.09 -1.25 -8.01
N LEU A 249 30.98 -0.73 -8.86
CA LEU A 249 30.63 -0.24 -10.20
C LEU A 249 29.97 -1.32 -11.08
N PRO A 250 30.54 -2.51 -11.30
CA PRO A 250 29.92 -3.52 -12.15
C PRO A 250 28.56 -3.96 -11.61
N LEU A 251 28.45 -4.23 -10.30
CA LEU A 251 27.21 -4.72 -9.69
C LEU A 251 26.10 -3.66 -9.66
N MET A 252 26.44 -2.42 -9.33
CA MET A 252 25.45 -1.35 -9.24
C MET A 252 25.05 -0.80 -10.59
N ARG A 253 25.90 -0.88 -11.63
CA ARG A 253 25.49 -0.55 -13.01
C ARG A 253 24.44 -1.52 -13.53
N GLU A 254 24.65 -2.82 -13.31
CA GLU A 254 23.67 -3.84 -13.69
C GLU A 254 22.35 -3.65 -12.94
N PHE A 255 22.40 -3.50 -11.61
CA PHE A 255 21.21 -3.23 -10.81
C PHE A 255 20.50 -1.95 -11.28
N HIS A 256 21.22 -0.84 -11.47
CA HIS A 256 20.63 0.43 -11.86
C HIS A 256 19.95 0.35 -13.24
N ALA A 257 20.56 -0.33 -14.21
CA ALA A 257 19.96 -0.54 -15.53
C ALA A 257 18.64 -1.34 -15.44
N HIS A 258 18.63 -2.44 -14.68
CA HIS A 258 17.41 -3.22 -14.44
C HIS A 258 16.35 -2.40 -13.69
N ALA A 259 16.76 -1.72 -12.62
CA ALA A 259 15.87 -0.94 -11.76
C ALA A 259 15.25 0.25 -12.49
N LEU A 260 16.00 0.94 -13.37
CA LEU A 260 15.43 1.97 -14.24
C LEU A 260 14.33 1.41 -15.15
N CYS A 261 14.58 0.27 -15.81
CA CYS A 261 13.58 -0.36 -16.66
C CYS A 261 12.30 -0.71 -15.89
N SER A 262 12.44 -1.37 -14.73
CA SER A 262 11.29 -1.70 -13.88
C SER A 262 10.56 -0.45 -13.36
N PHE A 263 11.30 0.61 -13.01
CA PHE A 263 10.71 1.86 -12.53
C PHE A 263 9.97 2.60 -13.64
N THR A 264 10.49 2.66 -14.87
CA THR A 264 9.77 3.26 -16.01
C THR A 264 8.45 2.54 -16.25
N GLN A 265 8.41 1.20 -16.18
CA GLN A 265 7.16 0.44 -16.29
C GLN A 265 6.17 0.80 -15.17
N LEU A 266 6.64 0.95 -13.94
CA LEU A 266 5.80 1.40 -12.81
C LEU A 266 5.30 2.83 -13.03
N GLU A 267 6.15 3.73 -13.52
CA GLU A 267 5.79 5.13 -13.78
C GLU A 267 4.71 5.23 -14.86
N ASP A 268 4.86 4.49 -15.96
CA ASP A 268 3.84 4.40 -17.02
C ASP A 268 2.51 3.85 -16.49
N LEU A 269 2.56 2.77 -15.70
CA LEU A 269 1.38 2.19 -15.05
C LEU A 269 0.70 3.19 -14.11
N PHE A 270 1.49 3.93 -13.35
CA PHE A 270 1.01 4.93 -12.40
C PHE A 270 0.35 6.13 -13.10
N GLN A 271 0.91 6.59 -14.23
CA GLN A 271 0.29 7.63 -15.05
C GLN A 271 -0.98 7.14 -15.76
N ASP A 272 -1.01 5.89 -16.24
CA ASP A 272 -2.25 5.29 -16.75
C ASP A 272 -3.31 5.21 -15.65
N MET A 273 -2.93 4.80 -14.43
CA MET A 273 -3.82 4.76 -13.28
C MET A 273 -4.46 6.11 -13.00
N LYS A 274 -3.67 7.20 -12.92
CA LYS A 274 -4.20 8.56 -12.71
C LYS A 274 -5.20 8.97 -13.78
N ARG A 275 -4.85 8.79 -15.05
CA ARG A 275 -5.73 9.13 -16.19
C ARG A 275 -7.04 8.36 -16.17
N ARG A 276 -7.00 7.05 -15.90
CA ARG A 276 -8.22 6.23 -15.86
C ARG A 276 -9.07 6.51 -14.63
N LEU A 277 -8.44 6.79 -13.48
CA LEU A 277 -9.17 7.19 -12.28
C LEU A 277 -9.93 8.49 -12.53
N GLU A 278 -9.27 9.49 -13.12
CA GLU A 278 -9.90 10.77 -13.47
C GLU A 278 -11.04 10.58 -14.47
N ALA A 279 -10.82 9.81 -15.54
CA ALA A 279 -11.87 9.50 -16.51
C ALA A 279 -13.05 8.74 -15.88
N CYS A 280 -12.78 7.88 -14.90
CA CYS A 280 -13.83 7.19 -14.14
C CYS A 280 -14.60 8.18 -13.25
N ALA A 281 -13.90 9.01 -12.47
CA ALA A 281 -14.52 10.03 -11.63
C ALA A 281 -15.43 10.96 -12.46
N GLN A 282 -14.95 11.43 -13.61
CA GLN A 282 -15.73 12.26 -14.55
C GLN A 282 -16.96 11.51 -15.08
N ALA A 283 -16.83 10.24 -15.45
CA ALA A 283 -17.96 9.44 -15.95
C ALA A 283 -19.09 9.25 -14.92
N PHE A 284 -18.77 9.33 -13.61
CA PHE A 284 -19.73 9.25 -12.52
C PHE A 284 -20.07 10.61 -11.89
N GLY A 285 -19.61 11.72 -12.47
CA GLY A 285 -19.92 13.08 -12.01
C GLY A 285 -19.28 13.46 -10.67
N GLU A 286 -18.18 12.81 -10.31
CA GLU A 286 -17.39 13.15 -9.11
C GLU A 286 -16.41 14.31 -9.39
N GLU A 287 -15.90 14.91 -8.31
CA GLU A 287 -15.03 16.08 -8.39
C GLU A 287 -13.67 15.76 -9.04
N ALA A 288 -13.10 16.74 -9.74
CA ALA A 288 -11.78 16.59 -10.34
C ALA A 288 -10.73 16.34 -9.24
N GLY A 289 -9.93 15.28 -9.41
CA GLY A 289 -8.96 14.86 -8.40
C GLY A 289 -9.51 13.98 -7.27
N ALA A 290 -10.73 13.43 -7.42
CA ALA A 290 -11.26 12.45 -6.47
C ALA A 290 -10.28 11.28 -6.25
N SER A 291 -10.00 10.97 -4.98
CA SER A 291 -9.09 9.90 -4.63
C SER A 291 -9.75 8.51 -4.79
N PRO A 292 -8.99 7.43 -5.02
CA PRO A 292 -9.52 6.07 -5.08
C PRO A 292 -10.38 5.72 -3.86
N GLU A 293 -9.90 6.04 -2.66
CA GLU A 293 -10.59 5.76 -1.41
C GLU A 293 -11.93 6.49 -1.28
N GLN A 294 -12.08 7.68 -1.87
CA GLN A 294 -13.36 8.39 -1.92
C GLN A 294 -14.30 7.80 -2.97
N LEU A 295 -13.82 7.65 -4.21
CA LEU A 295 -14.63 7.19 -5.35
C LEU A 295 -15.11 5.74 -5.14
N PHE A 296 -14.18 4.83 -4.89
CA PHE A 296 -14.51 3.42 -4.69
C PHE A 296 -15.09 3.17 -3.31
N GLY A 297 -14.71 3.94 -2.29
CA GLY A 297 -15.26 3.80 -0.94
C GLY A 297 -16.75 4.12 -0.87
N ALA A 298 -17.22 5.13 -1.60
CA ALA A 298 -18.66 5.43 -1.66
C ALA A 298 -19.46 4.26 -2.24
N LEU A 299 -18.92 3.56 -3.24
CA LEU A 299 -19.57 2.42 -3.87
C LEU A 299 -19.43 1.14 -3.02
N ASP A 300 -18.27 0.88 -2.42
CA ASP A 300 -18.05 -0.25 -1.50
C ASP A 300 -18.99 -0.18 -0.29
N ALA A 301 -19.14 1.00 0.31
CA ALA A 301 -20.08 1.23 1.40
C ALA A 301 -21.53 0.92 0.98
N PHE A 302 -21.93 1.38 -0.21
CA PHE A 302 -23.27 1.10 -0.72
C PHE A 302 -23.50 -0.39 -0.99
N LEU A 303 -22.52 -1.10 -1.58
CA LEU A 303 -22.62 -2.54 -1.80
C LEU A 303 -22.80 -3.30 -0.49
N ALA A 304 -22.04 -2.92 0.55
CA ALA A 304 -22.21 -3.49 1.88
C ALA A 304 -23.61 -3.25 2.46
N GLN A 305 -24.12 -2.01 2.36
CA GLN A 305 -25.48 -1.67 2.80
C GLN A 305 -26.55 -2.42 2.01
N LEU A 306 -26.37 -2.59 0.70
CA LEU A 306 -27.30 -3.32 -0.17
C LEU A 306 -27.35 -4.81 0.20
N ALA A 307 -26.20 -5.41 0.47
CA ALA A 307 -26.10 -6.80 0.92
C ALA A 307 -26.76 -7.01 2.30
N GLU A 308 -26.56 -6.08 3.23
CA GLU A 308 -27.21 -6.11 4.55
C GLU A 308 -28.73 -5.98 4.43
N ALA A 309 -29.22 -4.97 3.71
CA ALA A 309 -30.66 -4.77 3.48
C ALA A 309 -31.30 -5.98 2.77
N ARG A 310 -30.57 -6.64 1.87
CA ARG A 310 -31.03 -7.88 1.23
C ARG A 310 -31.19 -9.02 2.22
N ALA A 311 -30.21 -9.21 3.10
CA ALA A 311 -30.30 -10.22 4.17
C ALA A 311 -31.47 -9.93 5.12
N GLU A 312 -31.72 -8.66 5.43
CA GLU A 312 -32.86 -8.22 6.25
C GLU A 312 -34.22 -8.50 5.56
N CYS A 313 -34.34 -8.16 4.26
CA CYS A 313 -35.52 -8.49 3.44
C CYS A 313 -35.78 -10.01 3.38
N ASP A 314 -34.74 -10.82 3.18
CA ASP A 314 -34.84 -12.28 3.16
C ASP A 314 -35.28 -12.84 4.52
N ALA A 315 -34.71 -12.33 5.62
CA ALA A 315 -35.09 -12.73 6.97
C ALA A 315 -36.55 -12.35 7.28
N ALA A 316 -36.98 -11.14 6.88
CA ALA A 316 -38.35 -10.68 7.06
C ALA A 316 -39.37 -11.54 6.28
N ARG A 317 -39.05 -11.90 5.03
CA ARG A 317 -39.88 -12.83 4.24
C ARG A 317 -40.02 -14.19 4.89
N ARG A 318 -38.91 -14.81 5.31
CA ARG A 318 -38.93 -16.11 6.00
C ARG A 318 -39.78 -16.08 7.27
N ARG A 319 -39.68 -15.02 8.07
CA ARG A 319 -40.50 -14.84 9.28
C ARG A 319 -41.99 -14.76 8.94
N ARG A 320 -42.36 -13.98 7.92
CA ARG A 320 -43.77 -13.88 7.46
C ARG A 320 -44.29 -15.22 6.97
N ASP A 321 -43.51 -15.94 6.16
CA ASP A 321 -43.89 -17.27 5.66
C ASP A 321 -44.09 -18.28 6.80
N ASP A 322 -43.22 -18.25 7.82
CA ASP A 322 -43.33 -19.12 8.99
C ASP A 322 -44.53 -18.77 9.87
N GLU A 323 -44.82 -17.47 10.07
CA GLU A 323 -46.01 -16.99 10.79
C GLU A 323 -47.31 -17.37 10.05
N GLU A 324 -47.34 -17.22 8.72
CA GLU A 324 -48.47 -17.66 7.88
C GLU A 324 -48.68 -19.17 7.94
N ARG A 325 -47.60 -19.97 7.97
CA ARG A 325 -47.70 -21.43 8.09
C ARG A 325 -48.21 -21.85 9.47
N ARG A 326 -47.76 -21.18 10.54
CA ARG A 326 -48.24 -21.42 11.92
C ARG A 326 -49.72 -21.08 12.06
N THR A 327 -50.13 -19.90 11.58
CA THR A 327 -51.54 -19.47 11.62
C THR A 327 -52.44 -20.38 10.79
N LYS A 328 -52.02 -20.82 9.60
CA LYS A 328 -52.76 -21.82 8.82
C LYS A 328 -52.89 -23.16 9.56
N HIS A 329 -51.81 -23.65 10.17
CA HIS A 329 -51.84 -24.88 10.95
C HIS A 329 -52.74 -24.78 12.19
N GLU A 330 -52.68 -23.66 12.92
CA GLU A 330 -53.58 -23.39 14.04
C GLU A 330 -55.06 -23.33 13.60
N GLN A 331 -55.35 -22.72 12.46
CA GLN A 331 -56.71 -22.68 11.88
C GLN A 331 -57.21 -24.04 11.38
N GLU A 332 -56.32 -24.93 10.95
CA GLU A 332 -56.66 -26.30 10.52
C GLU A 332 -56.84 -27.27 11.71
N VAL A 333 -56.12 -27.05 12.81
CA VAL A 333 -56.17 -27.90 14.01
C VAL A 333 -57.26 -27.45 15.00
N ALA A 334 -57.58 -26.16 15.06
CA ALA A 334 -58.62 -25.61 15.94
C ALA A 334 -60.05 -26.21 15.74
N PRO A 335 -60.49 -26.63 14.54
CA PRO A 335 -61.80 -27.27 14.35
C PRO A 335 -61.84 -28.76 14.73
N LEU A 336 -60.70 -29.37 15.09
CA LEU A 336 -60.58 -30.80 15.43
C LEU A 336 -60.48 -31.06 16.94
N LEU A 337 -60.65 -30.02 17.76
CA LEU A 337 -60.75 -30.06 19.24
C LEU A 337 -62.13 -29.56 19.69
#